data_AF-A0AAU2ECY9-F1
#
_entry.id   AF-A0AAU2ECY9-F1
#
_cell.length_a   1.000
_cell.length_b   1.000
_cell.length_c   1.000
_cell.angle_alpha   90.00
_cell.angle_beta   90.00
_cell.angle_gamma   90.00
#
_symmetry.space_group_name_H-M   'P 1'
#
loop_
_entity.id
_entity.type
_entity.pdbx_description
1 polymer ?
#
loop_
_entity_poly.entity_id
_entity_poly.type
_entity_poly.pdbx_seq_one_letter_code
_entity_poly.pdbx_strand_id
1 'polypeptide(L)'
;MGISVEIEASLTAKFEVLFPHLDERQRRLAAGAEARSLGHGGIRVVARAAGMREGTVSRGVDELDGAVEPSGRVRRPGGGRKRLADLDPELVPTLLALVEPDMRGDPMSPLRWTTKSTRKLSRELTAAGHRCSADTVAGLLHAEGFSLQGNAKTIEGKQSPDRDGQFRYINEQVKAFQAAGDPVVSVDTKKKELIGEYRNAGTEWARAGQPVPVRTHDFPDQRLGKAIPYGVYDVSANTGWVNVGIDHDTAAFAVESLRRWWTAIGKDTYPQAGRLLITCDAGGSNGYRRRSFKTELAAFAEQSGLAVTVCTLPPGTSKWNRIEHRLFAHISMNWRGRPLTSHEVVLNCIAATTTSTGLTVTAALDTNSYPTGITIGDTQMAALPLDRHDWHGDWNYTLRPEEHCRDGVPPIPPQDLPGPGRSWLVHPALTGMPDEQWSGLIAALSAAREGQREADLHQRRGGDQQKAPAPGRYTGRRPGLTLVDRLLATLLYERHRLPQVTIAPLFAVVPQSLNRVVSQTRRLLDEVGHTIEPADTRLATLDDLLGLAARHGITPPAEIKTAS
;
A
#
# COMPACT_ATOMS: atom_id res chain seq x y z
N MET A 1 40.89 2.75 80.76
CA MET A 1 39.48 2.89 81.16
C MET A 1 38.68 1.87 80.36
N GLY A 2 37.97 0.96 81.02
CA GLY A 2 37.10 0.00 80.33
C GLY A 2 35.87 0.71 79.79
N ILE A 3 35.43 0.35 78.59
CA ILE A 3 34.15 0.80 78.03
C ILE A 3 33.03 0.29 78.95
N SER A 4 32.13 1.19 79.40
CA SER A 4 31.06 0.86 80.35
C SER A 4 30.11 -0.22 79.81
N VAL A 5 29.61 -1.08 80.71
CA VAL A 5 28.61 -2.13 80.40
C VAL A 5 27.34 -1.54 79.77
N GLU A 6 26.99 -0.29 80.12
CA GLU A 6 25.85 0.44 79.55
C GLU A 6 26.01 0.71 78.05
N ILE A 7 27.24 0.93 77.58
CA ILE A 7 27.53 1.18 76.16
C ILE A 7 27.34 -0.10 75.35
N GLU A 8 27.76 -1.25 75.90
CA GLU A 8 27.58 -2.54 75.25
C GLU A 8 26.08 -2.87 75.11
N ALA A 9 25.29 -2.67 76.17
CA ALA A 9 23.84 -2.88 76.14
C ALA A 9 23.13 -1.99 75.10
N SER A 10 23.55 -0.72 75.00
CA SER A 10 23.01 0.21 74.00
C SER A 10 23.35 -0.21 72.57
N LEU A 11 24.56 -0.72 72.33
CA LEU A 11 24.98 -1.20 71.01
C LEU A 11 24.20 -2.46 70.61
N THR A 12 23.98 -3.38 71.53
CA THR A 12 23.20 -4.60 71.29
C THR A 12 21.79 -4.24 70.84
N ALA A 13 21.09 -3.37 71.57
CA ALA A 13 19.75 -2.92 71.21
C ALA A 13 19.70 -2.24 69.82
N LYS A 14 20.74 -1.44 69.49
CA LYS A 14 20.86 -0.79 68.18
C LYS A 14 21.03 -1.81 67.05
N PHE A 15 21.90 -2.80 67.24
CA PHE A 15 22.17 -3.80 66.21
C PHE A 15 21.01 -4.78 66.00
N GLU A 16 20.29 -5.16 67.06
CA GLU A 16 19.09 -6.01 66.95
C GLU A 16 18.02 -5.39 66.05
N VAL A 17 17.83 -4.07 66.12
CA VAL A 17 16.85 -3.36 65.29
C VAL A 17 17.40 -3.12 63.87
N LEU A 18 18.68 -2.74 63.74
CA LEU A 18 19.22 -2.28 62.46
C LEU A 18 19.63 -3.43 61.54
N PHE A 19 20.26 -4.48 62.07
CA PHE A 19 20.88 -5.54 61.25
C PHE A 19 19.93 -6.33 60.36
N PRO A 20 18.67 -6.62 60.73
CA PRO A 20 17.73 -7.30 59.84
C PRO A 20 17.46 -6.54 58.52
N HIS A 21 17.70 -5.23 58.50
CA HIS A 21 17.46 -4.37 57.33
C HIS A 21 18.71 -4.08 56.50
N LEU A 22 19.87 -4.63 56.89
CA LEU A 22 21.16 -4.35 56.27
C LEU A 22 21.78 -5.59 55.62
N ASP A 23 22.41 -5.40 54.47
CA ASP A 23 23.22 -6.44 53.83
C ASP A 23 24.51 -6.75 54.63
N GLU A 24 25.24 -7.80 54.22
CA GLU A 24 26.47 -8.23 54.90
C GLU A 24 27.54 -7.13 55.00
N ARG A 25 27.69 -6.31 53.94
CA ARG A 25 28.68 -5.23 53.91
C ARG A 25 28.21 -4.06 54.77
N GLN A 26 26.94 -3.69 54.68
CA GLN A 26 26.35 -2.61 55.46
C GLN A 26 26.42 -2.89 56.97
N ARG A 27 26.12 -4.12 57.41
CA ARG A 27 26.30 -4.52 58.82
C ARG A 27 27.75 -4.39 59.27
N ARG A 28 28.70 -4.80 58.43
CA ARG A 28 30.13 -4.70 58.70
C ARG A 28 30.60 -3.24 58.82
N LEU A 29 30.14 -2.36 57.94
CA LEU A 29 30.48 -0.92 58.00
C LEU A 29 29.82 -0.24 59.20
N ALA A 30 28.57 -0.56 59.52
CA ALA A 30 27.89 -0.02 60.71
C ALA A 30 28.61 -0.42 62.00
N ALA A 31 29.01 -1.69 62.14
CA ALA A 31 29.83 -2.15 63.25
C ALA A 31 31.23 -1.48 63.27
N GLY A 32 31.86 -1.31 62.11
CA GLY A 32 33.13 -0.60 62.00
C GLY A 32 33.05 0.85 62.48
N ALA A 33 31.96 1.57 62.14
CA ALA A 33 31.75 2.95 62.53
C ALA A 33 31.60 3.13 64.06
N GLU A 34 30.86 2.22 64.71
CA GLU A 34 30.74 2.20 66.17
C GLU A 34 32.07 1.87 66.84
N ALA A 35 32.82 0.92 66.28
CA ALA A 35 34.13 0.54 66.81
C ALA A 35 35.14 1.68 66.71
N ARG A 36 35.11 2.46 65.61
CA ARG A 36 35.92 3.67 65.41
C ARG A 36 35.56 4.76 66.42
N SER A 37 34.27 4.96 66.68
CA SER A 37 33.78 5.98 67.61
C SER A 37 34.18 5.68 69.06
N LEU A 38 34.31 4.40 69.43
CA LEU A 38 34.71 3.97 70.78
C LEU A 38 36.24 3.93 71.00
N GLY A 39 37.05 3.98 69.95
CA GLY A 39 38.51 3.98 70.04
C GLY A 39 39.08 2.68 70.64
N HIS A 40 40.04 2.80 71.56
CA HIS A 40 40.78 1.64 72.08
C HIS A 40 39.85 0.63 72.81
N GLY A 41 39.81 -0.61 72.32
CA GLY A 41 38.92 -1.66 72.81
C GLY A 41 37.54 -1.72 72.15
N GLY A 42 37.20 -0.74 71.30
CA GLY A 42 35.91 -0.65 70.61
C GLY A 42 35.59 -1.86 69.73
N ILE A 43 36.57 -2.40 69.01
CA ILE A 43 36.40 -3.60 68.16
C ILE A 43 35.86 -4.79 68.96
N ARG A 44 36.41 -5.05 70.15
CA ARG A 44 36.01 -6.19 71.00
C ARG A 44 34.61 -6.02 71.56
N VAL A 45 34.28 -4.81 72.03
CA VAL A 45 32.95 -4.50 72.59
C VAL A 45 31.88 -4.57 71.50
N VAL A 46 32.14 -3.96 70.35
CA VAL A 46 31.20 -3.98 69.22
C VAL A 46 31.04 -5.39 68.66
N ALA A 47 32.12 -6.17 68.56
CA ALA A 47 32.03 -7.57 68.12
C ALA A 47 31.10 -8.40 69.02
N ARG A 48 31.20 -8.20 70.35
CA ARG A 48 30.33 -8.88 71.32
C ARG A 48 28.88 -8.43 71.20
N ALA A 49 28.62 -7.12 71.17
CA ALA A 49 27.28 -6.56 71.03
C ALA A 49 26.60 -6.92 69.69
N ALA A 50 27.38 -6.99 68.61
CA ALA A 50 26.90 -7.30 67.26
C ALA A 50 26.77 -8.81 66.98
N GLY A 51 27.28 -9.68 67.86
CA GLY A 51 27.40 -11.12 67.59
C GLY A 51 28.33 -11.44 66.41
N MET A 52 29.33 -10.60 66.16
CA MET A 52 30.25 -10.70 65.02
C MET A 52 31.65 -11.12 65.47
N ARG A 53 32.44 -11.71 64.57
CA ARG A 53 33.87 -11.94 64.85
C ARG A 53 34.61 -10.59 64.93
N GLU A 54 35.54 -10.43 65.87
CA GLU A 54 36.39 -9.23 65.99
C GLU A 54 37.05 -8.86 64.66
N GLY A 55 37.56 -9.84 63.91
CA GLY A 55 38.14 -9.63 62.58
C GLY A 55 37.16 -9.16 61.50
N THR A 56 35.84 -9.32 61.68
CA THR A 56 34.84 -8.72 60.79
C THR A 56 34.62 -7.26 61.12
N VAL A 57 34.58 -6.90 62.40
CA VAL A 57 34.47 -5.50 62.86
C VAL A 57 35.75 -4.72 62.50
N SER A 58 36.93 -5.31 62.71
CA SER A 58 38.22 -4.73 62.28
C SER A 58 38.24 -4.45 60.78
N ARG A 59 37.81 -5.40 59.95
CA ARG A 59 37.68 -5.18 58.50
C ARG A 59 36.71 -4.05 58.15
N GLY A 60 35.66 -3.85 58.95
CA GLY A 60 34.76 -2.72 58.79
C GLY A 60 35.43 -1.37 59.09
N VAL A 61 36.28 -1.32 60.12
CA VAL A 61 37.11 -0.13 60.43
C VAL A 61 38.08 0.14 59.29
N ASP A 62 38.83 -0.87 58.84
CA ASP A 62 39.80 -0.75 57.74
C ASP A 62 39.12 -0.29 56.42
N GLU A 63 37.90 -0.79 56.16
CA GLU A 63 37.11 -0.38 54.99
C GLU A 63 36.59 1.07 55.08
N LEU A 64 36.38 1.61 56.28
CA LEU A 64 35.99 3.00 56.51
C LEU A 64 37.19 3.96 56.53
N ASP A 65 38.36 3.46 56.91
CA ASP A 65 39.61 4.23 56.89
C ASP A 65 40.25 4.25 55.50
N GLY A 66 39.97 3.24 54.67
CA GLY A 66 40.29 3.24 53.26
C GLY A 66 39.46 4.27 52.48
N ALA A 67 40.08 4.99 51.54
CA ALA A 67 39.42 5.89 50.59
C ALA A 67 38.65 5.10 49.50
N VAL A 68 37.74 4.21 49.91
CA VAL A 68 36.96 3.36 48.99
C VAL A 68 35.58 3.98 48.80
N GLU A 69 35.32 4.46 47.58
CA GLU A 69 34.03 5.00 47.18
C GLU A 69 32.87 4.01 47.46
N PRO A 70 31.66 4.51 47.81
CA PRO A 70 30.49 3.67 48.05
C PRO A 70 30.12 2.81 46.82
N SER A 71 30.57 1.56 46.79
CA SER A 71 30.18 0.61 45.75
C SER A 71 28.82 -0.02 46.05
N GLY A 72 27.96 -0.15 45.04
CA GLY A 72 26.72 -0.94 45.13
C GLY A 72 26.93 -2.46 45.18
N ARG A 73 28.19 -2.94 45.23
CA ARG A 73 28.51 -4.37 45.35
C ARG A 73 28.79 -4.76 46.80
N VAL A 74 28.12 -5.82 47.27
CA VAL A 74 28.36 -6.42 48.60
C VAL A 74 29.72 -7.15 48.67
N ARG A 75 30.18 -7.73 47.55
CA ARG A 75 31.44 -8.50 47.46
C ARG A 75 32.48 -7.80 46.60
N ARG A 76 33.77 -8.00 46.93
CA ARG A 76 34.89 -7.55 46.11
C ARG A 76 34.86 -8.19 44.72
N PRO A 77 35.36 -7.50 43.67
CA PRO A 77 35.62 -8.11 42.38
C PRO A 77 36.40 -9.43 42.53
N GLY A 78 35.93 -10.50 41.87
CA GLY A 78 36.55 -11.83 41.95
C GLY A 78 36.03 -12.76 43.06
N GLY A 79 35.19 -12.28 43.99
CA GLY A 79 34.62 -13.08 45.10
C GLY A 79 33.41 -13.96 44.75
N GLY A 80 33.27 -14.33 43.47
CA GLY A 80 32.15 -15.12 42.93
C GLY A 80 32.59 -16.48 42.40
N ARG A 81 31.63 -17.34 42.05
CA ARG A 81 31.92 -18.60 41.34
C ARG A 81 32.67 -18.29 40.05
N LYS A 82 33.85 -18.90 39.86
CA LYS A 82 34.64 -18.78 38.62
C LYS A 82 33.78 -19.20 37.42
N ARG A 83 33.97 -18.56 36.26
CA ARG A 83 33.21 -18.94 35.06
C ARG A 83 33.64 -20.34 34.64
N LEU A 84 32.72 -21.08 34.03
CA LEU A 84 33.02 -22.45 33.60
C LEU A 84 34.16 -22.48 32.56
N ALA A 85 34.22 -21.49 31.67
CA ALA A 85 35.33 -21.32 30.72
C ALA A 85 36.68 -21.03 31.39
N ASP A 86 36.71 -20.47 32.61
CA ASP A 86 37.96 -20.26 33.36
C ASP A 86 38.43 -21.55 34.06
N LEU A 87 37.51 -22.50 34.29
CA LEU A 87 37.77 -23.78 34.95
C LEU A 87 38.06 -24.91 33.95
N ASP A 88 37.52 -24.78 32.74
CA ASP A 88 37.65 -25.72 31.63
C ASP A 88 38.12 -24.94 30.39
N PRO A 89 39.45 -24.77 30.21
CA PRO A 89 40.01 -23.99 29.11
C PRO A 89 39.70 -24.55 27.72
N GLU A 90 39.39 -25.84 27.61
CA GLU A 90 39.08 -26.53 26.35
C GLU A 90 37.60 -26.42 25.95
N LEU A 91 36.72 -26.02 26.88
CA LEU A 91 35.28 -25.87 26.63
C LEU A 91 34.97 -24.92 25.46
N VAL A 92 35.65 -23.77 25.39
CA VAL A 92 35.42 -22.77 24.34
C VAL A 92 35.96 -23.25 22.98
N PRO A 93 37.21 -23.74 22.87
CA PRO A 93 37.70 -24.37 21.64
C PRO A 93 36.80 -25.51 21.12
N THR A 94 36.35 -26.41 22.00
CA THR A 94 35.47 -27.52 21.62
C THR A 94 34.09 -27.01 21.17
N LEU A 95 33.55 -25.97 21.82
CA LEU A 95 32.31 -25.33 21.39
C LEU A 95 32.44 -24.70 20.00
N LEU A 96 33.52 -23.97 19.74
CA LEU A 96 33.79 -23.38 18.43
C LEU A 96 33.95 -24.46 17.36
N ALA A 97 34.62 -25.57 17.63
CA ALA A 97 34.74 -26.68 16.68
C ALA A 97 33.38 -27.33 16.33
N LEU A 98 32.40 -27.31 17.24
CA LEU A 98 31.04 -27.82 16.98
C LEU A 98 30.17 -26.86 16.17
N VAL A 99 30.51 -25.57 16.18
CA VAL A 99 29.83 -24.47 15.48
C VAL A 99 30.51 -24.16 14.15
N GLU A 100 31.81 -24.41 14.06
CA GLU A 100 32.73 -24.15 12.95
C GLU A 100 33.60 -25.40 12.69
N PRO A 101 33.05 -26.48 12.13
CA PRO A 101 33.77 -27.76 11.99
C PRO A 101 34.98 -27.75 11.03
N ASP A 102 35.19 -26.69 10.26
CA ASP A 102 36.22 -26.61 9.20
C ASP A 102 37.50 -25.82 9.61
N MET A 103 37.77 -25.65 10.90
CA MET A 103 39.00 -24.97 11.40
C MET A 103 40.27 -25.85 11.34
N ARG A 104 40.49 -26.54 10.22
CA ARG A 104 41.84 -26.98 9.81
C ARG A 104 42.20 -26.33 8.48
N GLY A 105 42.62 -25.07 8.53
CA GLY A 105 43.60 -24.56 7.55
C GLY A 105 43.21 -23.44 6.59
N ASP A 106 42.17 -22.63 6.81
CA ASP A 106 41.94 -21.44 5.97
C ASP A 106 41.42 -20.23 6.78
N PRO A 107 42.18 -19.11 6.89
CA PRO A 107 41.76 -17.90 7.60
C PRO A 107 40.57 -17.14 6.97
N MET A 108 40.09 -17.54 5.78
CA MET A 108 39.12 -16.76 4.99
C MET A 108 37.90 -17.56 4.50
N SER A 109 37.24 -18.35 5.36
CA SER A 109 35.97 -19.02 4.99
C SER A 109 34.72 -18.17 5.31
N PRO A 110 33.84 -17.85 4.33
CA PRO A 110 32.73 -16.90 4.49
C PRO A 110 31.41 -17.51 5.00
N LEU A 111 31.37 -18.79 5.39
CA LEU A 111 30.14 -19.45 5.85
C LEU A 111 30.26 -19.86 7.32
N ARG A 112 29.94 -18.91 8.21
CA ARG A 112 29.87 -19.12 9.66
C ARG A 112 28.42 -19.29 10.11
N TRP A 113 27.87 -20.50 10.04
CA TRP A 113 26.53 -20.77 10.58
C TRP A 113 26.39 -22.22 11.05
N THR A 114 25.83 -22.39 12.25
CA THR A 114 25.43 -23.71 12.78
C THR A 114 23.91 -23.80 12.80
N THR A 115 23.36 -24.95 12.39
CA THR A 115 21.92 -25.27 12.55
C THR A 115 21.60 -25.90 13.91
N LYS A 116 22.61 -26.12 14.75
CA LYS A 116 22.48 -26.78 16.04
C LYS A 116 21.95 -25.78 17.09
N SER A 117 20.92 -26.18 17.83
CA SER A 117 20.45 -25.40 18.98
C SER A 117 21.44 -25.44 20.14
N THR A 118 21.38 -24.45 21.04
CA THR A 118 22.21 -24.41 22.27
C THR A 118 22.05 -25.66 23.15
N ARG A 119 20.86 -26.28 23.15
CA ARG A 119 20.60 -27.57 23.81
C ARG A 119 21.32 -28.75 23.14
N LYS A 120 21.41 -28.75 21.81
CA LYS A 120 22.14 -29.78 21.07
C LYS A 120 23.65 -29.63 21.27
N LEU A 121 24.16 -28.40 21.21
CA LEU A 121 25.56 -28.07 21.49
C LEU A 121 25.95 -28.44 22.94
N SER A 122 25.12 -28.13 23.93
CA SER A 122 25.36 -28.53 25.34
C SER A 122 25.44 -30.05 25.52
N ARG A 123 24.61 -30.84 24.82
CA ARG A 123 24.69 -32.31 24.86
C ARG A 123 25.96 -32.83 24.21
N GLU A 124 26.34 -32.29 23.05
CA GLU A 124 27.56 -32.69 22.34
C GLU A 124 28.82 -32.32 23.15
N LEU A 125 28.85 -31.14 23.77
CA LEU A 125 29.92 -30.74 24.70
C LEU A 125 29.98 -31.63 25.94
N THR A 126 28.83 -31.96 26.52
CA THR A 126 28.77 -32.86 27.67
C THR A 126 29.25 -34.28 27.29
N ALA A 127 28.94 -34.75 26.08
CA ALA A 127 29.45 -36.02 25.55
C ALA A 127 30.97 -35.98 25.28
N ALA A 128 31.52 -34.81 24.93
CA ALA A 128 32.95 -34.57 24.77
C ALA A 128 33.71 -34.32 26.09
N GLY A 129 33.03 -34.41 27.25
CA GLY A 129 33.64 -34.25 28.57
C GLY A 129 33.46 -32.88 29.23
N HIS A 130 32.92 -31.88 28.50
CA HIS A 130 32.72 -30.52 28.98
C HIS A 130 31.26 -30.30 29.45
N ARG A 131 30.97 -30.68 30.71
CA ARG A 131 29.60 -30.59 31.26
C ARG A 131 29.16 -29.13 31.42
N CYS A 132 28.28 -28.68 30.52
CA CYS A 132 27.73 -27.33 30.53
C CYS A 132 26.23 -27.32 30.17
N SER A 133 25.49 -26.33 30.65
CA SER A 133 24.07 -26.13 30.31
C SER A 133 23.90 -25.36 29.00
N ALA A 134 22.70 -25.42 28.42
CA ALA A 134 22.37 -24.63 27.22
C ALA A 134 22.50 -23.11 27.42
N ASP A 135 22.26 -22.62 28.64
CA ASP A 135 22.42 -21.19 28.99
C ASP A 135 23.91 -20.80 29.06
N THR A 136 24.75 -21.69 29.59
CA THR A 136 26.21 -21.50 29.53
C THR A 136 26.69 -21.46 28.09
N VAL A 137 26.22 -22.36 27.24
CA VAL A 137 26.53 -22.35 25.80
C VAL A 137 26.10 -21.05 25.13
N ALA A 138 24.87 -20.58 25.40
CA ALA A 138 24.39 -19.30 24.86
C ALA A 138 25.24 -18.11 25.34
N GLY A 139 25.63 -18.10 26.62
CA GLY A 139 26.54 -17.08 27.16
C GLY A 139 27.92 -17.09 26.50
N LEU A 140 28.48 -18.27 26.23
CA LEU A 140 29.77 -18.42 25.55
C LEU A 140 29.69 -18.00 24.09
N LEU A 141 28.64 -18.38 23.36
CA LEU A 141 28.42 -17.94 21.98
C LEU A 141 28.35 -16.41 21.88
N HIS A 142 27.62 -15.74 22.77
CA HIS A 142 27.58 -14.28 22.80
C HIS A 142 28.94 -13.66 23.14
N ALA A 143 29.73 -14.27 24.03
CA ALA A 143 31.07 -13.78 24.36
C ALA A 143 32.03 -13.89 23.17
N GLU A 144 31.87 -14.93 22.34
CA GLU A 144 32.62 -15.14 21.09
C GLU A 144 32.03 -14.35 19.89
N GLY A 145 31.07 -13.44 20.13
CA GLY A 145 30.53 -12.56 19.10
C GLY A 145 29.43 -13.17 18.21
N PHE A 146 28.98 -14.39 18.52
CA PHE A 146 27.82 -14.98 17.86
C PHE A 146 26.53 -14.40 18.41
N SER A 147 25.55 -14.18 17.53
CA SER A 147 24.19 -13.86 17.92
C SER A 147 23.20 -14.62 17.04
N LEU A 148 21.95 -14.68 17.48
CA LEU A 148 20.87 -15.20 16.64
C LEU A 148 20.63 -14.22 15.48
N GLN A 149 21.03 -14.61 14.28
CA GLN A 149 20.79 -13.84 13.06
C GLN A 149 19.53 -14.38 12.36
N GLY A 150 18.59 -13.50 12.07
CA GLY A 150 17.51 -13.79 11.11
C GLY A 150 17.95 -13.39 9.70
N ASN A 151 17.33 -13.95 8.67
CA ASN A 151 17.58 -13.50 7.30
C ASN A 151 17.19 -12.02 7.16
N ALA A 152 18.18 -11.16 6.92
CA ALA A 152 17.93 -9.77 6.55
C ALA A 152 17.66 -9.70 5.04
N LYS A 153 16.48 -9.20 4.65
CA LYS A 153 16.15 -8.92 3.24
C LYS A 153 16.87 -7.63 2.79
N THR A 154 18.20 -7.66 2.67
CA THR A 154 19.04 -6.49 2.35
C THR A 154 19.50 -6.43 0.90
N ILE A 155 19.37 -7.51 0.14
CA ILE A 155 19.70 -7.55 -1.29
C ILE A 155 18.50 -7.02 -2.07
N GLU A 156 18.43 -5.70 -2.25
CA GLU A 156 17.58 -5.07 -3.26
C GLU A 156 18.30 -5.08 -4.61
N GLY A 157 17.54 -5.11 -5.72
CA GLY A 157 18.10 -4.95 -7.07
C GLY A 157 18.81 -3.60 -7.24
N LYS A 158 19.37 -3.33 -8.45
CA LYS A 158 20.04 -2.06 -8.77
C LYS A 158 19.22 -0.87 -8.24
N GLN A 159 19.80 -0.08 -7.33
CA GLN A 159 19.15 1.13 -6.81
C GLN A 159 18.83 2.06 -7.98
N SER A 160 17.55 2.37 -8.17
CA SER A 160 17.13 3.34 -9.19
C SER A 160 17.65 4.73 -8.82
N PRO A 161 18.29 5.48 -9.74
CA PRO A 161 18.73 6.86 -9.49
C PRO A 161 17.62 7.77 -8.97
N ASP A 162 16.39 7.53 -9.41
CA ASP A 162 15.23 8.38 -9.11
C ASP A 162 14.49 8.01 -7.81
N ARG A 163 14.97 6.99 -7.08
CA ARG A 163 14.31 6.48 -5.87
C ARG A 163 14.06 7.61 -4.85
N ASP A 164 15.10 8.36 -4.52
CA ASP A 164 15.02 9.41 -3.50
C ASP A 164 14.14 10.57 -3.97
N GLY A 165 14.18 10.90 -5.27
CA GLY A 165 13.30 11.89 -5.89
C GLY A 165 11.84 11.51 -5.75
N GLN A 166 11.49 10.25 -6.04
CA GLN A 166 10.12 9.75 -5.88
C GLN A 166 9.65 9.76 -4.42
N PHE A 167 10.50 9.43 -3.44
CA PHE A 167 10.13 9.54 -2.03
C PHE A 167 9.86 10.98 -1.60
N ARG A 168 10.67 11.94 -2.06
CA ARG A 168 10.42 13.38 -1.80
C ARG A 168 9.10 13.83 -2.42
N TYR A 169 8.85 13.44 -3.67
CA TYR A 169 7.62 13.74 -4.39
C TYR A 169 6.38 13.23 -3.64
N ILE A 170 6.38 11.95 -3.24
CA ILE A 170 5.29 11.36 -2.43
C ILE A 170 5.10 12.14 -1.14
N ASN A 171 6.19 12.47 -0.44
CA ASN A 171 6.12 13.20 0.82
C ASN A 171 5.55 14.63 0.66
N GLU A 172 5.86 15.31 -0.43
CA GLU A 172 5.28 16.63 -0.76
C GLU A 172 3.77 16.52 -1.03
N GLN A 173 3.35 15.52 -1.81
CA GLN A 173 1.92 15.25 -2.05
C GLN A 173 1.18 14.94 -0.75
N VAL A 174 1.75 14.10 0.11
CA VAL A 174 1.17 13.78 1.43
C VAL A 174 0.96 15.05 2.25
N LYS A 175 1.98 15.92 2.35
CA LYS A 175 1.87 17.19 3.09
C LYS A 175 0.79 18.09 2.50
N ALA A 176 0.70 18.18 1.18
CA ALA A 176 -0.26 19.05 0.51
C ALA A 176 -1.71 18.60 0.74
N PHE A 177 -1.98 17.29 0.68
CA PHE A 177 -3.31 16.74 0.95
C PHE A 177 -3.69 16.90 2.43
N GLN A 178 -2.75 16.60 3.34
CA GLN A 178 -2.98 16.80 4.78
C GLN A 178 -3.26 18.25 5.14
N ALA A 179 -2.54 19.20 4.55
CA ALA A 179 -2.76 20.63 4.77
C ALA A 179 -4.13 21.10 4.26
N ALA A 180 -4.67 20.44 3.23
CA ALA A 180 -6.01 20.71 2.69
C ALA A 180 -7.13 19.96 3.45
N GLY A 181 -6.79 19.11 4.42
CA GLY A 181 -7.77 18.24 5.10
C GLY A 181 -8.28 17.08 4.25
N ASP A 182 -7.62 16.79 3.13
CA ASP A 182 -7.96 15.65 2.26
C ASP A 182 -7.33 14.35 2.79
N PRO A 183 -8.00 13.19 2.64
CA PRO A 183 -7.50 11.89 3.08
C PRO A 183 -6.23 11.45 2.34
N VAL A 184 -5.34 10.81 3.10
CA VAL A 184 -4.12 10.16 2.59
C VAL A 184 -4.09 8.71 3.06
N VAL A 185 -4.16 7.77 2.12
CA VAL A 185 -4.16 6.34 2.43
C VAL A 185 -2.95 5.62 1.83
N SER A 186 -2.43 4.66 2.58
CA SER A 186 -1.43 3.70 2.13
C SER A 186 -2.13 2.35 1.98
N VAL A 187 -2.03 1.74 0.80
CA VAL A 187 -2.77 0.51 0.45
C VAL A 187 -1.85 -0.59 0.00
N ASP A 188 -2.21 -1.83 0.33
CA ASP A 188 -1.53 -3.04 -0.13
C ASP A 188 -2.34 -4.31 0.19
N THR A 189 -1.99 -5.42 -0.46
CA THR A 189 -2.52 -6.74 -0.11
C THR A 189 -1.57 -7.46 0.83
N LYS A 190 -2.05 -7.89 2.00
CA LYS A 190 -1.29 -8.76 2.89
C LYS A 190 -1.18 -10.17 2.27
N LYS A 191 -0.15 -10.91 2.68
CA LYS A 191 -0.03 -12.34 2.35
C LYS A 191 -1.38 -13.07 2.56
N LYS A 192 -1.74 -13.90 1.59
CA LYS A 192 -2.92 -14.78 1.64
C LYS A 192 -2.74 -15.82 2.74
N GLU A 193 -3.75 -15.97 3.58
CA GLU A 193 -3.73 -16.93 4.70
C GLU A 193 -4.68 -18.10 4.42
N LEU A 194 -4.25 -19.31 4.78
CA LEU A 194 -5.09 -20.50 4.68
C LEU A 194 -6.04 -20.57 5.87
N ILE A 195 -7.31 -20.85 5.62
CA ILE A 195 -8.31 -20.98 6.69
C ILE A 195 -8.40 -22.43 7.14
N GLY A 196 -8.11 -22.65 8.42
CA GLY A 196 -8.13 -23.97 9.04
C GLY A 196 -7.14 -24.06 10.21
N GLU A 197 -7.00 -25.28 10.72
CA GLU A 197 -6.08 -25.60 11.82
C GLU A 197 -4.62 -25.68 11.32
N TYR A 198 -4.12 -24.65 10.64
CA TYR A 198 -2.75 -24.61 10.13
C TYR A 198 -1.79 -23.96 11.12
N ARG A 199 -0.51 -24.31 11.00
CA ARG A 199 0.52 -23.76 11.88
C ARG A 199 0.84 -22.31 11.50
N ASN A 200 0.49 -21.39 12.38
CA ASN A 200 0.99 -20.01 12.32
C ASN A 200 2.26 -19.83 13.14
N ALA A 201 3.21 -19.07 12.60
CA ALA A 201 4.46 -18.78 13.28
C ALA A 201 4.22 -17.93 14.55
N GLY A 202 5.00 -18.20 15.60
CA GLY A 202 4.89 -17.53 16.89
C GLY A 202 4.45 -18.46 18.02
N THR A 203 4.36 -17.90 19.22
CA THR A 203 3.91 -18.61 20.43
C THR A 203 2.99 -17.71 21.22
N GLU A 204 1.99 -18.32 21.87
CA GLU A 204 1.10 -17.65 22.82
C GLU A 204 1.09 -18.41 24.16
N TRP A 205 0.71 -17.67 25.21
CA TRP A 205 0.50 -18.27 26.52
C TRP A 205 -0.76 -19.12 26.51
N ALA A 206 -0.60 -20.40 26.81
CA ALA A 206 -1.68 -21.35 27.07
C ALA A 206 -1.41 -22.08 28.39
N ARG A 207 -2.44 -22.71 28.97
CA ARG A 207 -2.25 -23.56 30.15
C ARG A 207 -1.24 -24.65 29.83
N ALA A 208 -0.36 -24.94 30.80
CA ALA A 208 0.68 -25.94 30.62
C ALA A 208 0.06 -27.29 30.21
N GLY A 209 0.63 -27.93 29.17
CA GLY A 209 0.15 -29.21 28.65
C GLY A 209 -1.08 -29.13 27.74
N GLN A 210 -1.58 -27.93 27.40
CA GLN A 210 -2.73 -27.73 26.52
C GLN A 210 -2.37 -26.92 25.26
N PRO A 211 -1.44 -27.39 24.41
CA PRO A 211 -1.18 -26.74 23.13
C PRO A 211 -2.40 -26.89 22.21
N VAL A 212 -2.68 -25.85 21.40
CA VAL A 212 -3.72 -25.93 20.38
C VAL A 212 -3.23 -26.87 19.26
N PRO A 213 -3.95 -27.97 18.95
CA PRO A 213 -3.55 -28.88 17.88
C PRO A 213 -3.69 -28.20 16.51
N VAL A 214 -2.75 -28.50 15.62
CA VAL A 214 -2.74 -28.04 14.22
C VAL A 214 -2.47 -29.23 13.31
N ARG A 215 -2.93 -29.16 12.06
CA ARG A 215 -2.71 -30.17 11.02
C ARG A 215 -1.22 -30.33 10.73
N THR A 216 -0.81 -31.57 10.46
CA THR A 216 0.58 -31.91 10.06
C THR A 216 0.93 -31.42 8.65
N HIS A 217 -0.08 -31.16 7.81
CA HIS A 217 0.10 -30.76 6.42
C HIS A 217 -0.73 -29.51 6.08
N ASP A 218 -0.12 -28.58 5.34
CA ASP A 218 -0.70 -27.30 4.94
C ASP A 218 -1.44 -27.38 3.58
N PHE A 219 -2.20 -28.45 3.33
CA PHE A 219 -3.01 -28.55 2.12
C PHE A 219 -4.27 -27.68 2.27
N PRO A 220 -4.55 -26.74 1.34
CA PRO A 220 -5.73 -25.89 1.41
C PRO A 220 -7.01 -26.72 1.49
N ASP A 221 -7.81 -26.48 2.53
CA ASP A 221 -9.12 -27.10 2.67
C ASP A 221 -10.06 -26.49 1.62
N GLN A 222 -10.51 -27.30 0.65
CA GLN A 222 -11.36 -26.83 -0.45
C GLN A 222 -12.68 -26.20 0.04
N ARG A 223 -13.13 -26.53 1.25
CA ARG A 223 -14.37 -26.01 1.83
C ARG A 223 -14.17 -24.71 2.59
N LEU A 224 -13.04 -24.54 3.27
CA LEU A 224 -12.75 -23.34 4.07
C LEU A 224 -12.04 -22.25 3.25
N GLY A 225 -11.30 -22.62 2.21
CA GLY A 225 -10.65 -21.69 1.30
C GLY A 225 -9.50 -20.90 1.92
N LYS A 226 -9.39 -19.63 1.55
CA LYS A 226 -8.30 -18.72 1.92
C LYS A 226 -8.88 -17.34 2.27
N ALA A 227 -8.18 -16.61 3.12
CA ALA A 227 -8.41 -15.19 3.33
C ALA A 227 -7.37 -14.36 2.58
N ILE A 228 -7.81 -13.31 1.91
CA ILE A 228 -7.00 -12.31 1.23
C ILE A 228 -7.24 -10.97 1.93
N PRO A 229 -6.41 -10.58 2.92
CA PRO A 229 -6.59 -9.29 3.60
C PRO A 229 -6.03 -8.16 2.73
N TYR A 230 -6.89 -7.29 2.23
CA TYR A 230 -6.50 -6.04 1.57
C TYR A 230 -6.62 -4.89 2.54
N GLY A 231 -5.53 -4.16 2.78
CA GLY A 231 -5.48 -3.10 3.77
C GLY A 231 -5.56 -1.72 3.15
N VAL A 232 -6.28 -0.83 3.84
CA VAL A 232 -6.30 0.62 3.63
C VAL A 232 -5.88 1.26 4.96
N TYR A 233 -4.67 1.80 5.03
CA TYR A 233 -4.17 2.51 6.20
C TYR A 233 -4.30 4.01 5.98
N ASP A 234 -5.16 4.66 6.75
CA ASP A 234 -5.27 6.11 6.80
C ASP A 234 -4.10 6.69 7.59
N VAL A 235 -3.23 7.38 6.87
CA VAL A 235 -1.98 7.94 7.42
C VAL A 235 -2.26 9.13 8.34
N SER A 236 -3.35 9.84 8.12
CA SER A 236 -3.70 11.06 8.85
C SER A 236 -4.48 10.73 10.12
N ALA A 237 -5.48 9.86 10.02
CA ALA A 237 -6.27 9.42 11.17
C ALA A 237 -5.57 8.34 12.01
N ASN A 238 -4.51 7.72 11.49
CA ASN A 238 -3.85 6.56 12.07
C ASN A 238 -4.83 5.41 12.33
N THR A 239 -5.70 5.13 11.36
CA THR A 239 -6.69 4.04 11.40
C THR A 239 -6.48 3.06 10.26
N GLY A 240 -6.84 1.81 10.47
CA GLY A 240 -6.78 0.75 9.47
C GLY A 240 -8.17 0.24 9.10
N TRP A 241 -8.39 0.02 7.81
CA TRP A 241 -9.50 -0.78 7.32
C TRP A 241 -8.95 -1.98 6.56
N VAL A 242 -9.48 -3.16 6.82
CA VAL A 242 -9.07 -4.39 6.14
C VAL A 242 -10.28 -5.09 5.54
N ASN A 243 -10.30 -5.17 4.21
CA ASN A 243 -11.26 -5.97 3.48
C ASN A 243 -10.71 -7.40 3.34
N VAL A 244 -11.41 -8.39 3.89
CA VAL A 244 -10.98 -9.79 3.86
C VAL A 244 -11.73 -10.51 2.76
N GLY A 245 -11.10 -10.64 1.59
CA GLY A 245 -11.68 -11.33 0.43
C GLY A 245 -11.46 -12.84 0.45
N ILE A 246 -12.39 -13.59 -0.14
CA ILE A 246 -12.31 -15.06 -0.25
C ILE A 246 -12.03 -15.57 -1.67
N ASP A 247 -12.08 -14.70 -2.67
CA ASP A 247 -11.96 -15.05 -4.10
C ASP A 247 -10.55 -14.78 -4.66
N HIS A 248 -10.35 -13.68 -5.38
CA HIS A 248 -9.07 -13.35 -6.02
C HIS A 248 -8.57 -11.94 -5.68
N ASP A 249 -7.25 -11.82 -5.55
CA ASP A 249 -6.55 -10.54 -5.39
C ASP A 249 -6.43 -9.85 -6.77
N THR A 250 -7.49 -9.14 -7.16
CA THR A 250 -7.59 -8.41 -8.44
C THR A 250 -7.63 -6.91 -8.22
N ALA A 251 -7.44 -6.13 -9.29
CA ALA A 251 -7.62 -4.69 -9.26
C ALA A 251 -9.02 -4.26 -8.77
N ALA A 252 -10.06 -4.99 -9.17
CA ALA A 252 -11.43 -4.74 -8.72
C ALA A 252 -11.57 -4.97 -7.22
N PHE A 253 -10.95 -6.02 -6.68
CA PHE A 253 -10.93 -6.27 -5.23
C PHE A 253 -10.17 -5.19 -4.45
N ALA A 254 -9.02 -4.73 -4.96
CA ALA A 254 -8.26 -3.63 -4.37
C ALA A 254 -9.09 -2.34 -4.29
N VAL A 255 -9.80 -1.98 -5.37
CA VAL A 255 -10.62 -0.77 -5.40
C VAL A 255 -11.94 -0.94 -4.64
N GLU A 256 -12.53 -2.12 -4.61
CA GLU A 256 -13.68 -2.38 -3.72
C GLU A 256 -13.28 -2.20 -2.24
N SER A 257 -12.06 -2.56 -1.88
CA SER A 257 -11.55 -2.34 -0.52
C SER A 257 -11.49 -0.85 -0.16
N LEU A 258 -11.08 0.00 -1.12
CA LEU A 258 -11.16 1.47 -1.00
C LEU A 258 -12.60 1.97 -0.92
N ARG A 259 -13.49 1.45 -1.78
CA ARG A 259 -14.91 1.82 -1.82
C ARG A 259 -15.61 1.54 -0.50
N ARG A 260 -15.34 0.37 0.09
CA ARG A 260 -15.88 -0.04 1.41
C ARG A 260 -15.33 0.82 2.54
N TRP A 261 -14.03 1.08 2.56
CA TRP A 261 -13.43 2.00 3.53
C TRP A 261 -14.06 3.39 3.44
N TRP A 262 -14.18 3.95 2.24
CA TRP A 262 -14.77 5.26 2.03
C TRP A 262 -16.23 5.33 2.49
N THR A 263 -17.02 4.32 2.12
CA THR A 263 -18.44 4.26 2.45
C THR A 263 -18.69 4.07 3.96
N ALA A 264 -17.86 3.28 4.62
CA ALA A 264 -18.05 2.91 6.02
C ALA A 264 -17.49 3.94 7.00
N ILE A 265 -16.36 4.60 6.68
CA ILE A 265 -15.65 5.47 7.63
C ILE A 265 -15.10 6.73 6.94
N GLY A 266 -14.52 6.59 5.74
CA GLY A 266 -13.79 7.68 5.09
C GLY A 266 -14.64 8.93 4.83
N LYS A 267 -15.83 8.78 4.25
CA LYS A 267 -16.70 9.91 3.91
C LYS A 267 -17.16 10.71 5.13
N ASP A 268 -17.38 10.04 6.26
CA ASP A 268 -17.85 10.66 7.50
C ASP A 268 -16.68 11.30 8.25
N THR A 269 -15.46 10.75 8.10
CA THR A 269 -14.23 11.30 8.66
C THR A 269 -13.77 12.55 7.90
N TYR A 270 -14.00 12.58 6.58
CA TYR A 270 -13.58 13.66 5.68
C TYR A 270 -14.76 14.24 4.88
N PRO A 271 -15.73 14.90 5.52
CA PRO A 271 -16.98 15.34 4.87
C PRO A 271 -16.79 16.45 3.84
N GLN A 272 -15.65 17.15 3.86
CA GLN A 272 -15.31 18.22 2.92
C GLN A 272 -14.22 17.83 1.91
N ALA A 273 -13.78 16.57 1.91
CA ALA A 273 -12.73 16.14 1.00
C ALA A 273 -13.21 16.21 -0.45
N GLY A 274 -12.41 16.86 -1.29
CA GLY A 274 -12.58 16.85 -2.75
C GLY A 274 -11.57 15.93 -3.44
N ARG A 275 -10.56 15.45 -2.70
CA ARG A 275 -9.45 14.67 -3.25
C ARG A 275 -9.08 13.52 -2.34
N LEU A 276 -8.48 12.48 -2.90
CA LEU A 276 -7.89 11.35 -2.16
C LEU A 276 -6.50 11.05 -2.68
N LEU A 277 -5.51 10.98 -1.80
CA LEU A 277 -4.18 10.50 -2.15
C LEU A 277 -4.01 9.04 -1.75
N ILE A 278 -3.65 8.20 -2.72
CA ILE A 278 -3.33 6.78 -2.53
C ILE A 278 -1.84 6.58 -2.77
N THR A 279 -1.15 6.07 -1.75
CA THR A 279 0.22 5.55 -1.89
C THR A 279 0.18 4.02 -1.91
N CYS A 280 0.84 3.42 -2.89
CA CYS A 280 0.88 1.97 -3.06
C CYS A 280 2.24 1.49 -3.54
N ASP A 281 2.51 0.21 -3.34
CA ASP A 281 3.65 -0.43 -3.98
C ASP A 281 3.40 -0.68 -5.48
N ALA A 282 4.47 -1.01 -6.21
CA ALA A 282 4.40 -1.22 -7.65
C ALA A 282 3.91 -2.63 -8.05
N GLY A 283 3.38 -3.42 -7.11
CA GLY A 283 3.13 -4.85 -7.24
C GLY A 283 1.65 -5.22 -7.32
N GLY A 284 1.39 -6.54 -7.36
CA GLY A 284 0.06 -7.07 -7.05
C GLY A 284 -1.10 -6.55 -7.92
N SER A 285 -2.24 -6.34 -7.28
CA SER A 285 -3.52 -5.88 -7.85
C SER A 285 -3.56 -4.36 -8.12
N ASN A 286 -2.70 -3.61 -7.46
CA ASN A 286 -2.58 -2.15 -7.41
C ASN A 286 -1.36 -1.60 -8.19
N GLY A 287 -0.70 -2.45 -8.99
CA GLY A 287 0.49 -2.07 -9.73
C GLY A 287 0.24 -1.01 -10.80
N TYR A 288 1.17 -0.04 -10.93
CA TYR A 288 1.05 1.13 -11.82
C TYR A 288 0.86 0.81 -13.31
N ARG A 289 1.28 -0.38 -13.77
CA ARG A 289 1.09 -0.84 -15.16
C ARG A 289 -0.28 -1.45 -15.42
N ARG A 290 -1.06 -1.76 -14.37
CA ARG A 290 -2.35 -2.43 -14.52
C ARG A 290 -3.42 -1.45 -14.97
N ARG A 291 -3.90 -1.67 -16.19
CA ARG A 291 -5.01 -0.93 -16.78
C ARG A 291 -6.30 -1.10 -15.98
N SER A 292 -6.60 -2.33 -15.57
CA SER A 292 -7.76 -2.63 -14.72
C SER A 292 -7.75 -1.84 -13.41
N PHE A 293 -6.59 -1.62 -12.79
CA PHE A 293 -6.51 -0.78 -11.58
C PHE A 293 -6.88 0.67 -11.86
N LYS A 294 -6.41 1.24 -12.97
CA LYS A 294 -6.77 2.61 -13.38
C LYS A 294 -8.26 2.74 -13.72
N THR A 295 -8.83 1.76 -14.42
CA THR A 295 -10.26 1.74 -14.77
C THR A 295 -11.15 1.63 -13.53
N GLU A 296 -10.83 0.73 -12.61
CA GLU A 296 -11.59 0.57 -11.37
C GLU A 296 -11.50 1.83 -10.50
N LEU A 297 -10.32 2.44 -10.39
CA LEU A 297 -10.14 3.71 -9.67
C LEU A 297 -10.91 4.85 -10.32
N ALA A 298 -11.04 4.89 -11.65
CA ALA A 298 -11.82 5.90 -12.34
C ALA A 298 -13.32 5.76 -12.00
N ALA A 299 -13.84 4.54 -12.00
CA ALA A 299 -15.20 4.26 -11.56
C ALA A 299 -15.42 4.61 -10.08
N PHE A 300 -14.43 4.38 -9.22
CA PHE A 300 -14.49 4.80 -7.82
C PHE A 300 -14.43 6.33 -7.66
N ALA A 301 -13.60 7.04 -8.44
CA ALA A 301 -13.52 8.50 -8.42
C ALA A 301 -14.88 9.12 -8.78
N GLU A 302 -15.51 8.64 -9.86
CA GLU A 302 -16.85 9.05 -10.28
C GLU A 302 -17.90 8.81 -9.18
N GLN A 303 -17.92 7.62 -8.57
CA GLN A 303 -18.89 7.26 -7.54
C GLN A 303 -18.71 8.03 -6.23
N SER A 304 -17.46 8.30 -5.85
CA SER A 304 -17.12 8.99 -4.60
C SER A 304 -17.18 10.51 -4.72
N GLY A 305 -17.12 11.04 -5.94
CA GLY A 305 -16.95 12.48 -6.20
C GLY A 305 -15.54 12.99 -5.90
N LEU A 306 -14.59 12.12 -5.55
CA LEU A 306 -13.21 12.51 -5.21
C LEU A 306 -12.31 12.48 -6.44
N ALA A 307 -11.45 13.49 -6.58
CA ALA A 307 -10.29 13.36 -7.47
C ALA A 307 -9.25 12.44 -6.81
N VAL A 308 -9.00 11.28 -7.43
CA VAL A 308 -8.15 10.23 -6.86
C VAL A 308 -6.75 10.33 -7.44
N THR A 309 -5.80 10.79 -6.63
CA THR A 309 -4.38 10.82 -6.96
C THR A 309 -3.70 9.54 -6.49
N VAL A 310 -2.98 8.86 -7.38
CA VAL A 310 -2.14 7.70 -7.05
C VAL A 310 -0.69 8.11 -7.15
N CYS A 311 0.12 7.73 -6.16
CA CYS A 311 1.57 7.84 -6.23
C CYS A 311 2.20 6.49 -5.86
N THR A 312 2.80 5.84 -6.85
CA THR A 312 3.41 4.52 -6.66
C THR A 312 4.84 4.62 -6.14
N LEU A 313 5.20 3.78 -5.17
CA LEU A 313 6.56 3.61 -4.68
C LEU A 313 7.46 3.00 -5.77
N PRO A 314 8.76 3.33 -5.81
CA PRO A 314 9.68 2.72 -6.78
C PRO A 314 9.67 1.18 -6.70
N PRO A 315 9.84 0.46 -7.82
CA PRO A 315 9.93 -1.00 -7.79
C PRO A 315 11.00 -1.51 -6.80
N GLY A 316 10.69 -2.58 -6.07
CA GLY A 316 11.59 -3.15 -5.06
C GLY A 316 11.62 -2.40 -3.72
N THR A 317 10.75 -1.39 -3.53
CA THR A 317 10.66 -0.60 -2.29
C THR A 317 9.40 -0.86 -1.48
N SER A 318 8.72 -2.00 -1.68
CA SER A 318 7.47 -2.34 -0.94
C SER A 318 7.64 -2.29 0.58
N LYS A 319 8.83 -2.62 1.11
CA LYS A 319 9.17 -2.46 2.53
C LYS A 319 9.06 -1.01 3.04
N TRP A 320 9.00 0.00 2.18
CA TRP A 320 8.86 1.40 2.58
C TRP A 320 7.41 1.89 2.51
N ASN A 321 6.49 1.04 2.04
CA ASN A 321 5.06 1.31 2.09
C ASN A 321 4.62 1.43 3.56
N ARG A 322 3.90 2.49 3.93
CA ARG A 322 3.60 2.78 5.34
C ARG A 322 2.73 1.70 5.97
N ILE A 323 1.78 1.16 5.20
CA ILE A 323 0.88 0.09 5.64
C ILE A 323 1.62 -1.15 6.15
N GLU A 324 2.79 -1.49 5.57
CA GLU A 324 3.55 -2.67 5.96
C GLU A 324 3.98 -2.61 7.44
N HIS A 325 4.50 -1.45 7.87
CA HIS A 325 4.98 -1.27 9.24
C HIS A 325 3.91 -0.76 10.20
N ARG A 326 2.96 0.02 9.71
CA ARG A 326 1.97 0.69 10.55
C ARG A 326 0.68 -0.10 10.73
N LEU A 327 0.36 -1.01 9.82
CA LEU A 327 -0.85 -1.84 9.90
C LEU A 327 -0.50 -3.33 9.92
N PHE A 328 0.19 -3.81 8.88
CA PHE A 328 0.39 -5.24 8.67
C PHE A 328 1.33 -5.89 9.66
N ALA A 329 2.38 -5.18 10.13
CA ALA A 329 3.24 -5.67 11.20
C ALA A 329 2.45 -5.90 12.51
N HIS A 330 1.54 -4.98 12.85
CA HIS A 330 0.71 -5.08 14.06
C HIS A 330 -0.33 -6.19 13.96
N ILE A 331 -1.02 -6.31 12.82
CA ILE A 331 -1.89 -7.47 12.53
C ILE A 331 -1.09 -8.76 12.66
N SER A 332 0.14 -8.78 12.15
CA SER A 332 0.99 -9.96 12.24
C SER A 332 1.41 -10.35 13.66
N MET A 333 1.53 -9.38 14.55
CA MET A 333 1.80 -9.66 15.97
C MET A 333 0.56 -10.21 16.69
N ASN A 334 -0.64 -9.85 16.25
CA ASN A 334 -1.89 -10.23 16.89
C ASN A 334 -2.39 -11.63 16.55
N TRP A 335 -2.06 -12.16 15.38
CA TRP A 335 -2.45 -13.52 14.98
C TRP A 335 -1.37 -14.59 15.24
N ARG A 336 -0.24 -14.20 15.84
CA ARG A 336 0.95 -15.07 15.98
C ARG A 336 0.62 -16.28 16.85
N GLY A 337 1.03 -17.47 16.44
CA GLY A 337 0.79 -18.70 17.21
C GLY A 337 -0.68 -19.14 17.34
N ARG A 338 -1.64 -18.43 16.72
CA ARG A 338 -3.06 -18.82 16.67
C ARG A 338 -3.40 -19.42 15.32
N PRO A 339 -4.02 -20.62 15.24
CA PRO A 339 -4.59 -21.10 14.00
C PRO A 339 -5.78 -20.23 13.58
N LEU A 340 -5.84 -19.86 12.30
CA LEU A 340 -6.94 -19.09 11.73
C LEU A 340 -8.04 -20.03 11.26
N THR A 341 -8.79 -20.58 12.22
CA THR A 341 -9.72 -21.70 11.99
C THR A 341 -10.95 -21.32 11.17
N SER A 342 -11.33 -20.04 11.14
CA SER A 342 -12.45 -19.51 10.36
C SER A 342 -12.19 -18.08 9.91
N HIS A 343 -12.98 -17.61 8.93
CA HIS A 343 -12.99 -16.21 8.52
C HIS A 343 -13.33 -15.26 9.68
N GLU A 344 -14.23 -15.68 10.58
CA GLU A 344 -14.57 -14.92 11.78
C GLU A 344 -13.36 -14.74 12.71
N VAL A 345 -12.57 -15.80 12.92
CA VAL A 345 -11.32 -15.70 13.69
C VAL A 345 -10.34 -14.74 13.03
N VAL A 346 -10.23 -14.75 11.69
CA VAL A 346 -9.40 -13.78 10.95
C VAL A 346 -9.87 -12.35 11.22
N LEU A 347 -11.17 -12.08 11.05
CA LEU A 347 -11.75 -10.75 11.26
C LEU A 347 -11.53 -10.27 12.68
N ASN A 348 -11.81 -11.12 13.68
CA ASN A 348 -11.65 -10.79 15.09
C ASN A 348 -10.18 -10.52 15.46
N CYS A 349 -9.25 -11.31 14.94
CA CYS A 349 -7.80 -11.09 15.15
C CYS A 349 -7.33 -9.76 14.53
N ILE A 350 -7.82 -9.42 13.33
CA ILE A 350 -7.49 -8.17 12.67
C ILE A 350 -8.10 -6.99 13.43
N ALA A 351 -9.40 -7.06 13.75
CA ALA A 351 -10.14 -6.00 14.44
C ALA A 351 -9.62 -5.74 15.88
N ALA A 352 -9.07 -6.76 16.54
CA ALA A 352 -8.41 -6.61 17.84
C ALA A 352 -7.06 -5.86 17.78
N THR A 353 -6.59 -5.48 16.59
CA THR A 353 -5.33 -4.75 16.41
C THR A 353 -5.44 -3.32 16.91
N THR A 354 -4.77 -3.07 18.04
CA THR A 354 -4.61 -1.74 18.62
C THR A 354 -3.16 -1.51 19.04
N THR A 355 -2.73 -0.24 19.08
CA THR A 355 -1.38 0.13 19.54
C THR A 355 -1.44 1.21 20.61
N SER A 356 -0.38 1.33 21.41
CA SER A 356 -0.22 2.44 22.37
C SER A 356 -0.17 3.82 21.69
N THR A 357 0.15 3.86 20.39
CA THR A 357 0.13 5.07 19.56
C THR A 357 -1.25 5.38 18.99
N GLY A 358 -2.29 4.62 19.34
CA GLY A 358 -3.68 4.90 19.00
C GLY A 358 -4.16 4.30 17.68
N LEU A 359 -3.42 3.35 17.07
CA LEU A 359 -3.93 2.63 15.90
C LEU A 359 -5.20 1.86 16.29
N THR A 360 -6.25 1.97 15.49
CA THR A 360 -7.42 1.10 15.54
C THR A 360 -7.66 0.50 14.17
N VAL A 361 -8.15 -0.75 14.13
CA VAL A 361 -8.35 -1.47 12.87
C VAL A 361 -9.77 -2.01 12.81
N THR A 362 -10.45 -1.76 11.71
CA THR A 362 -11.74 -2.37 11.37
C THR A 362 -11.53 -3.40 10.27
N ALA A 363 -12.21 -4.54 10.38
CA ALA A 363 -12.15 -5.60 9.38
C ALA A 363 -13.55 -6.01 8.94
N ALA A 364 -13.73 -6.26 7.65
CA ALA A 364 -14.99 -6.72 7.08
C ALA A 364 -14.75 -7.87 6.09
N LEU A 365 -15.67 -8.83 6.05
CA LEU A 365 -15.64 -9.92 5.08
C LEU A 365 -16.15 -9.46 3.72
N ASP A 366 -15.50 -9.93 2.67
CA ASP A 366 -15.93 -9.73 1.30
C ASP A 366 -16.15 -11.05 0.57
N THR A 367 -17.41 -11.32 0.28
CA THR A 367 -17.88 -12.52 -0.42
C THR A 367 -18.17 -12.26 -1.90
N ASN A 368 -17.83 -11.08 -2.42
CA ASN A 368 -17.99 -10.76 -3.84
C ASN A 368 -17.08 -11.63 -4.71
N SER A 369 -17.46 -11.77 -5.99
CA SER A 369 -16.68 -12.47 -7.00
C SER A 369 -15.83 -11.51 -7.81
N TYR A 370 -14.55 -11.87 -8.02
CA TYR A 370 -13.54 -11.06 -8.68
C TYR A 370 -12.85 -11.87 -9.79
N PRO A 371 -13.46 -11.96 -10.98
CA PRO A 371 -12.91 -12.76 -12.06
C PRO A 371 -11.53 -12.28 -12.48
N THR A 372 -10.62 -13.24 -12.71
CA THR A 372 -9.27 -12.97 -13.20
C THR A 372 -9.23 -12.92 -14.72
N GLY A 373 -8.19 -12.32 -15.29
CA GLY A 373 -7.99 -12.31 -16.76
C GLY A 373 -8.78 -11.24 -17.50
N ILE A 374 -9.46 -10.33 -16.79
CA ILE A 374 -10.11 -9.16 -17.38
C ILE A 374 -9.07 -8.33 -18.13
N THR A 375 -9.32 -8.11 -19.41
CA THR A 375 -8.44 -7.33 -20.29
C THR A 375 -9.10 -6.01 -20.60
N ILE A 376 -8.40 -4.91 -20.30
CA ILE A 376 -8.86 -3.56 -20.62
C ILE A 376 -8.24 -3.11 -21.94
N GLY A 377 -9.11 -2.75 -22.89
CA GLY A 377 -8.72 -2.27 -24.20
C GLY A 377 -8.06 -0.90 -24.17
N ASP A 378 -7.36 -0.54 -25.24
CA ASP A 378 -6.75 0.79 -25.39
C ASP A 378 -7.83 1.90 -25.40
N THR A 379 -9.02 1.62 -25.94
CA THR A 379 -10.15 2.58 -25.99
C THR A 379 -10.67 2.93 -24.61
N GLN A 380 -10.93 1.93 -23.76
CA GLN A 380 -11.32 2.12 -22.36
C GLN A 380 -10.24 2.90 -21.59
N MET A 381 -8.96 2.59 -21.82
CA MET A 381 -7.86 3.33 -21.18
C MET A 381 -7.75 4.78 -21.62
N ALA A 382 -7.98 5.07 -22.90
CA ALA A 382 -7.93 6.42 -23.44
C ALA A 382 -9.13 7.28 -23.00
N ALA A 383 -10.27 6.64 -22.69
CA ALA A 383 -11.48 7.30 -22.20
C ALA A 383 -11.40 7.70 -20.72
N LEU A 384 -10.43 7.17 -19.96
CA LEU A 384 -10.31 7.51 -18.54
C LEU A 384 -9.98 9.00 -18.36
N PRO A 385 -10.60 9.69 -17.39
CA PRO A 385 -10.29 11.07 -17.05
C PRO A 385 -9.00 11.13 -16.23
N LEU A 386 -7.89 10.69 -16.84
CA LEU A 386 -6.60 10.46 -16.21
C LEU A 386 -5.59 11.54 -16.61
N ASP A 387 -5.16 12.32 -15.63
CA ASP A 387 -4.08 13.29 -15.75
C ASP A 387 -2.78 12.69 -15.22
N ARG A 388 -1.78 12.57 -16.07
CA ARG A 388 -0.43 12.15 -15.66
C ARG A 388 0.31 13.34 -15.07
N HIS A 389 1.03 13.14 -13.99
CA HIS A 389 1.88 14.18 -13.42
C HIS A 389 3.17 14.31 -14.23
N ASP A 390 3.79 15.50 -14.21
CA ASP A 390 5.04 15.76 -14.93
C ASP A 390 6.20 14.89 -14.42
N TRP A 391 6.22 14.65 -13.10
CA TRP A 391 7.19 13.76 -12.46
C TRP A 391 6.69 12.31 -12.46
N HIS A 392 7.34 11.43 -13.23
CA HIS A 392 6.98 10.01 -13.39
C HIS A 392 5.46 9.78 -13.58
N GLY A 393 4.87 10.36 -14.62
CA GLY A 393 3.43 10.27 -14.90
C GLY A 393 2.85 8.85 -15.04
N ASP A 394 3.68 7.84 -15.23
CA ASP A 394 3.26 6.44 -15.20
C ASP A 394 3.02 5.91 -13.77
N TRP A 395 3.71 6.48 -12.78
CA TRP A 395 3.60 6.17 -11.35
C TRP A 395 2.69 7.15 -10.61
N ASN A 396 2.65 8.40 -11.08
CA ASN A 396 1.97 9.50 -10.44
C ASN A 396 0.90 10.06 -11.38
N TYR A 397 -0.37 9.87 -11.04
CA TYR A 397 -1.48 10.32 -11.86
C TYR A 397 -2.71 10.63 -11.01
N THR A 398 -3.60 11.45 -11.54
CA THR A 398 -4.88 11.79 -10.92
C THR A 398 -6.02 11.38 -11.83
N LEU A 399 -7.01 10.71 -11.27
CA LEU A 399 -8.27 10.36 -11.92
C LEU A 399 -9.34 11.32 -11.41
N ARG A 400 -9.95 12.08 -12.32
CA ARG A 400 -11.00 13.05 -11.98
C ARG A 400 -12.34 12.34 -11.78
N PRO A 401 -13.26 12.90 -10.96
CA PRO A 401 -14.56 12.28 -10.67
C PRO A 401 -15.59 12.45 -11.81
N GLU A 402 -15.12 12.60 -13.05
CA GLU A 402 -15.96 12.80 -14.22
C GLU A 402 -16.51 11.46 -14.72
N GLU A 403 -17.74 11.49 -15.24
CA GLU A 403 -18.30 10.34 -15.95
C GLU A 403 -17.44 10.03 -17.19
N HIS A 404 -17.18 8.74 -17.40
CA HIS A 404 -16.35 8.26 -18.50
C HIS A 404 -16.91 6.97 -19.06
N CYS A 405 -16.63 6.70 -20.34
CA CYS A 405 -17.19 5.51 -20.98
C CYS A 405 -16.53 4.22 -20.45
N ARG A 406 -17.32 3.40 -19.77
CA ARG A 406 -16.88 2.14 -19.14
C ARG A 406 -16.78 0.98 -20.14
N ASP A 407 -17.61 0.97 -21.19
CA ASP A 407 -17.71 -0.16 -22.14
C ASP A 407 -16.81 0.00 -23.39
N GLY A 408 -16.00 1.06 -23.45
CA GLY A 408 -15.11 1.31 -24.58
C GLY A 408 -15.82 1.73 -25.86
N VAL A 409 -17.12 2.05 -25.79
CA VAL A 409 -17.86 2.75 -26.84
C VAL A 409 -17.53 4.24 -26.70
N PRO A 410 -16.64 4.81 -27.52
CA PRO A 410 -16.24 6.20 -27.35
C PRO A 410 -17.50 7.11 -27.38
N PRO A 411 -17.56 8.17 -26.56
CA PRO A 411 -18.47 9.27 -26.87
C PRO A 411 -18.21 9.66 -28.32
N ILE A 412 -19.29 9.89 -29.08
CA ILE A 412 -19.34 10.13 -30.53
C ILE A 412 -17.97 10.59 -31.07
N PRO A 413 -17.30 9.81 -31.95
CA PRO A 413 -15.93 10.11 -32.35
C PRO A 413 -15.79 11.57 -32.80
N PRO A 414 -14.64 12.26 -32.61
CA PRO A 414 -14.48 13.65 -33.05
C PRO A 414 -14.76 13.88 -34.55
N GLN A 415 -14.65 12.82 -35.36
CA GLN A 415 -15.02 12.82 -36.78
C GLN A 415 -16.52 12.66 -37.06
N ASP A 416 -17.32 12.48 -36.02
CA ASP A 416 -18.78 12.34 -36.00
C ASP A 416 -19.41 13.43 -35.11
N LEU A 417 -18.63 14.44 -34.70
CA LEU A 417 -19.09 15.70 -34.11
C LEU A 417 -19.06 16.82 -35.18
N PRO A 418 -19.88 17.88 -35.03
CA PRO A 418 -19.76 19.06 -35.89
C PRO A 418 -18.36 19.69 -35.72
N GLY A 419 -17.80 20.22 -36.81
CA GLY A 419 -16.52 20.92 -36.75
C GLY A 419 -16.56 22.13 -35.78
N PRO A 420 -15.40 22.63 -35.31
CA PRO A 420 -15.34 23.77 -34.40
C PRO A 420 -16.19 24.96 -34.91
N GLY A 421 -17.07 25.49 -34.06
CA GLY A 421 -17.96 26.62 -34.40
C GLY A 421 -19.23 26.25 -35.19
N ARG A 422 -19.51 24.95 -35.42
CA ARG A 422 -20.68 24.49 -36.21
C ARG A 422 -21.76 23.77 -35.39
N SER A 423 -21.61 23.70 -34.06
CA SER A 423 -22.56 23.03 -33.17
C SER A 423 -23.97 23.61 -33.26
N TRP A 424 -24.10 24.91 -33.51
CA TRP A 424 -25.38 25.60 -33.64
C TRP A 424 -26.23 25.10 -34.84
N LEU A 425 -25.61 24.50 -35.85
CA LEU A 425 -26.31 23.93 -37.02
C LEU A 425 -27.06 22.63 -36.70
N VAL A 426 -26.75 21.99 -35.57
CA VAL A 426 -27.36 20.71 -35.15
C VAL A 426 -28.77 20.93 -34.55
N HIS A 427 -29.16 22.18 -34.31
CA HIS A 427 -30.44 22.50 -33.66
C HIS A 427 -31.67 21.94 -34.42
N PRO A 428 -32.68 21.39 -33.73
CA PRO A 428 -33.87 20.78 -34.35
C PRO A 428 -34.60 21.65 -35.38
N ALA A 429 -34.63 22.97 -35.15
CA ALA A 429 -35.24 23.91 -36.11
C ALA A 429 -34.51 23.98 -37.47
N LEU A 430 -33.20 23.68 -37.50
CA LEU A 430 -32.38 23.69 -38.70
C LEU A 430 -32.31 22.29 -39.32
N THR A 431 -32.14 21.25 -38.51
CA THR A 431 -32.05 19.86 -38.98
C THR A 431 -33.42 19.28 -39.36
N GLY A 432 -34.51 19.81 -38.77
CA GLY A 432 -35.85 19.28 -38.92
C GLY A 432 -36.15 18.04 -38.09
N MET A 433 -35.27 17.69 -37.15
CA MET A 433 -35.32 16.44 -36.39
C MET A 433 -35.10 16.71 -34.90
N PRO A 434 -35.83 16.05 -33.98
CA PRO A 434 -35.51 16.06 -32.56
C PRO A 434 -34.13 15.45 -32.27
N ASP A 435 -33.52 15.83 -31.15
CA ASP A 435 -32.16 15.41 -30.77
C ASP A 435 -31.99 13.89 -30.69
N GLU A 436 -33.03 13.17 -30.27
CA GLU A 436 -33.05 11.70 -30.23
C GLU A 436 -32.98 11.08 -31.63
N GLN A 437 -33.78 11.62 -32.57
CA GLN A 437 -33.80 11.17 -33.96
C GLN A 437 -32.47 11.50 -34.67
N TRP A 438 -31.91 12.68 -34.37
CA TRP A 438 -30.59 13.09 -34.86
C TRP A 438 -29.50 12.11 -34.38
N SER A 439 -29.47 11.80 -33.09
CA SER A 439 -28.50 10.89 -32.50
C SER A 439 -28.61 9.47 -33.07
N GLY A 440 -29.84 8.97 -33.25
CA GLY A 440 -30.11 7.69 -33.90
C GLY A 440 -29.63 7.63 -35.36
N LEU A 441 -29.84 8.71 -36.12
CA LEU A 441 -29.39 8.79 -37.51
C LEU A 441 -27.85 8.79 -37.62
N ILE A 442 -27.15 9.53 -36.76
CA ILE A 442 -25.69 9.54 -36.73
C ILE A 442 -25.13 8.15 -36.41
N ALA A 443 -25.73 7.44 -35.45
CA ALA A 443 -25.33 6.07 -35.12
C ALA A 443 -25.52 5.11 -36.31
N ALA A 444 -26.67 5.17 -36.99
CA ALA A 444 -26.96 4.34 -38.16
C ALA A 444 -26.00 4.62 -39.33
N LEU A 445 -25.74 5.90 -39.63
CA LEU A 445 -24.82 6.31 -40.69
C LEU A 445 -23.37 5.93 -40.39
N SER A 446 -22.95 6.01 -39.12
CA SER A 446 -21.61 5.60 -38.69
C SER A 446 -21.41 4.10 -38.90
N ALA A 447 -22.41 3.29 -38.54
CA ALA A 447 -22.39 1.84 -38.74
C ALA A 447 -22.33 1.46 -40.22
N ALA A 448 -23.18 2.07 -41.07
CA ALA A 448 -23.19 1.83 -42.52
C ALA A 448 -21.83 2.16 -43.16
N ARG A 449 -21.23 3.29 -42.74
CA ARG A 449 -19.93 3.74 -43.27
C ARG A 449 -18.77 2.82 -42.89
N GLU A 450 -18.75 2.29 -41.67
CA GLU A 450 -17.73 1.32 -41.28
C GLU A 450 -17.92 -0.01 -42.04
N GLY A 451 -19.16 -0.42 -42.27
CA GLY A 451 -19.49 -1.55 -43.14
C GLY A 451 -18.96 -1.38 -44.57
N GLN A 452 -19.19 -0.22 -45.21
CA GLN A 452 -18.64 0.10 -46.53
C GLN A 452 -17.11 0.06 -46.56
N ARG A 453 -16.47 0.59 -45.52
CA ARG A 453 -15.01 0.63 -45.40
C ARG A 453 -14.43 -0.77 -45.29
N GLU A 454 -15.00 -1.64 -44.44
CA GLU A 454 -14.51 -3.01 -44.32
C GLU A 454 -14.76 -3.81 -45.60
N ALA A 455 -15.87 -3.57 -46.32
CA ALA A 455 -16.10 -4.17 -47.63
C ALA A 455 -15.05 -3.77 -48.68
N ASP A 456 -14.69 -2.48 -48.77
CA ASP A 456 -13.61 -1.99 -49.66
C ASP A 456 -12.24 -2.56 -49.24
N LEU A 457 -11.97 -2.65 -47.94
CA LEU A 457 -10.74 -3.25 -47.42
C LEU A 457 -10.68 -4.75 -47.69
N HIS A 458 -11.79 -5.48 -47.53
CA HIS A 458 -11.91 -6.90 -47.83
C HIS A 458 -11.63 -7.17 -49.32
N GLN A 459 -12.24 -6.39 -50.22
CA GLN A 459 -11.97 -6.46 -51.66
C GLN A 459 -10.50 -6.18 -52.00
N ARG A 460 -9.87 -5.20 -51.36
CA ARG A 460 -8.44 -4.88 -51.57
C ARG A 460 -7.49 -5.92 -50.99
N ARG A 461 -7.88 -6.61 -49.91
CA ARG A 461 -7.07 -7.62 -49.22
C ARG A 461 -7.21 -9.01 -49.83
N GLY A 462 -8.28 -9.28 -50.58
CA GLY A 462 -8.52 -10.57 -51.23
C GLY A 462 -8.90 -11.70 -50.27
N GLY A 463 -9.42 -11.38 -49.08
CA GLY A 463 -9.83 -12.37 -48.08
C GLY A 463 -10.18 -11.77 -46.72
N ASP A 464 -10.64 -12.64 -45.82
CA ASP A 464 -11.03 -12.27 -44.46
C ASP A 464 -9.85 -11.77 -43.62
N GLN A 465 -10.17 -10.87 -42.70
CA GLN A 465 -9.20 -10.19 -41.87
C GLN A 465 -8.55 -11.15 -40.84
N GLN A 466 -7.22 -11.35 -40.92
CA GLN A 466 -6.48 -12.21 -39.98
C GLN A 466 -6.25 -11.57 -38.59
N LYS A 467 -6.36 -10.23 -38.48
CA LYS A 467 -6.36 -9.46 -37.21
C LYS A 467 -7.21 -8.21 -37.33
N ALA A 468 -8.23 -8.09 -36.50
CA ALA A 468 -9.05 -6.88 -36.40
C ALA A 468 -8.19 -5.69 -35.94
N PRO A 469 -8.35 -4.48 -36.52
CA PRO A 469 -7.75 -3.29 -35.97
C PRO A 469 -8.50 -2.96 -34.67
N ALA A 470 -7.84 -2.32 -33.71
CA ALA A 470 -8.56 -1.86 -32.52
C ALA A 470 -9.72 -0.92 -32.95
N PRO A 471 -10.95 -1.12 -32.44
CA PRO A 471 -12.06 -0.21 -32.75
C PRO A 471 -11.64 1.23 -32.44
N GLY A 472 -11.86 2.15 -33.39
CA GLY A 472 -11.43 3.55 -33.27
C GLY A 472 -9.98 3.85 -33.69
N ARG A 473 -9.18 2.87 -34.13
CA ARG A 473 -7.87 3.14 -34.73
C ARG A 473 -8.04 3.60 -36.17
N TYR A 474 -8.17 4.91 -36.34
CA TYR A 474 -8.12 5.53 -37.66
C TYR A 474 -6.68 5.50 -38.19
N THR A 475 -6.40 4.61 -39.14
CA THR A 475 -5.09 4.45 -39.79
C THR A 475 -4.94 5.30 -41.06
N GLY A 476 -5.84 6.28 -41.27
CA GLY A 476 -5.85 7.16 -42.44
C GLY A 476 -5.49 8.61 -42.13
N ARG A 477 -5.40 9.43 -43.18
CA ARG A 477 -5.35 10.90 -43.09
C ARG A 477 -6.72 11.42 -42.67
N ARG A 478 -6.83 12.25 -41.62
CA ARG A 478 -8.14 12.76 -41.12
C ARG A 478 -8.94 13.33 -42.30
N PRO A 479 -10.22 12.96 -42.49
CA PRO A 479 -11.02 13.50 -43.58
C PRO A 479 -11.21 15.00 -43.37
N GLY A 480 -11.21 15.78 -44.45
CA GLY A 480 -11.39 17.24 -44.38
C GLY A 480 -12.76 17.69 -43.85
N LEU A 481 -13.77 16.80 -43.82
CA LEU A 481 -15.09 17.02 -43.22
C LEU A 481 -15.51 15.79 -42.40
N THR A 482 -16.09 16.04 -41.22
CA THR A 482 -16.69 15.03 -40.32
C THR A 482 -17.96 14.43 -40.93
N LEU A 483 -18.44 13.29 -40.43
CA LEU A 483 -19.72 12.70 -40.86
C LEU A 483 -20.87 13.68 -40.61
N VAL A 484 -20.87 14.31 -39.44
CA VAL A 484 -21.85 15.36 -39.09
C VAL A 484 -21.74 16.55 -40.03
N ASP A 485 -20.54 17.05 -40.34
CA ASP A 485 -20.38 18.17 -41.26
C ASP A 485 -20.92 17.85 -42.66
N ARG A 486 -20.72 16.61 -43.12
CA ARG A 486 -21.26 16.14 -44.40
C ARG A 486 -22.79 16.06 -44.39
N LEU A 487 -23.37 15.57 -43.29
CA LEU A 487 -24.81 15.51 -43.12
C LEU A 487 -25.43 16.92 -43.03
N LEU A 488 -24.85 17.81 -42.22
CA LEU A 488 -25.29 19.20 -42.09
C LEU A 488 -25.22 19.96 -43.43
N ALA A 489 -24.13 19.80 -44.19
CA ALA A 489 -23.99 20.37 -45.53
C ALA A 489 -25.08 19.85 -46.49
N THR A 490 -25.40 18.56 -46.40
CA THR A 490 -26.44 17.92 -47.21
C THR A 490 -27.84 18.41 -46.83
N LEU A 491 -28.12 18.55 -45.53
CA LEU A 491 -29.37 19.12 -45.02
C LEU A 491 -29.56 20.57 -45.46
N LEU A 492 -28.54 21.42 -45.35
CA LEU A 492 -28.62 22.80 -45.82
C LEU A 492 -28.91 22.88 -47.34
N TYR A 493 -28.36 21.95 -48.12
CA TYR A 493 -28.57 21.88 -49.56
C TYR A 493 -29.95 21.33 -49.94
N GLU A 494 -30.43 20.29 -49.27
CA GLU A 494 -31.66 19.56 -49.67
C GLU A 494 -32.91 20.06 -48.98
N ARG A 495 -32.83 20.23 -47.66
CA ARG A 495 -33.95 20.70 -46.84
C ARG A 495 -34.21 22.18 -47.12
N HIS A 496 -33.18 23.01 -47.01
CA HIS A 496 -33.30 24.48 -47.10
C HIS A 496 -33.03 25.06 -48.49
N ARG A 497 -32.62 24.21 -49.45
CA ARG A 497 -32.31 24.61 -50.85
C ARG A 497 -31.27 25.72 -50.95
N LEU A 498 -30.36 25.81 -49.97
CA LEU A 498 -29.33 26.83 -49.92
C LEU A 498 -28.30 26.60 -51.04
N PRO A 499 -27.89 27.64 -51.79
CA PRO A 499 -26.91 27.46 -52.85
C PRO A 499 -25.57 26.93 -52.33
N GLN A 500 -24.93 26.04 -53.09
CA GLN A 500 -23.65 25.43 -52.70
C GLN A 500 -22.53 26.47 -52.49
N VAL A 501 -22.56 27.56 -53.27
CA VAL A 501 -21.64 28.69 -53.12
C VAL A 501 -21.75 29.37 -51.76
N THR A 502 -22.93 29.28 -51.12
CA THR A 502 -23.21 29.82 -49.78
C THR A 502 -22.83 28.81 -48.69
N ILE A 503 -23.02 27.51 -48.95
CA ILE A 503 -22.68 26.43 -48.01
C ILE A 503 -21.16 26.20 -47.91
N ALA A 504 -20.46 26.21 -49.04
CA ALA A 504 -19.05 25.79 -49.10
C ALA A 504 -18.12 26.60 -48.16
N PRO A 505 -18.27 27.94 -48.02
CA PRO A 505 -17.51 28.73 -47.06
C PRO A 505 -17.76 28.33 -45.60
N LEU A 506 -18.98 27.94 -45.21
CA LEU A 506 -19.30 27.51 -43.82
C LEU A 506 -18.48 26.29 -43.41
N PHE A 507 -18.21 25.42 -44.37
CA PHE A 507 -17.48 24.17 -44.18
C PHE A 507 -15.99 24.27 -44.54
N ALA A 508 -15.51 25.45 -44.95
CA ALA A 508 -14.15 25.68 -45.44
C ALA A 508 -13.75 24.72 -46.59
N VAL A 509 -14.66 24.52 -47.54
CA VAL A 509 -14.45 23.69 -48.74
C VAL A 509 -14.80 24.46 -50.00
N VAL A 510 -14.36 23.96 -51.16
CA VAL A 510 -14.77 24.51 -52.47
C VAL A 510 -16.13 23.93 -52.91
N PRO A 511 -16.97 24.67 -53.65
CA PRO A 511 -18.30 24.20 -54.07
C PRO A 511 -18.29 22.85 -54.81
N GLN A 512 -17.25 22.59 -55.61
CA GLN A 512 -17.07 21.32 -56.32
C GLN A 512 -16.93 20.12 -55.37
N SER A 513 -16.28 20.31 -54.22
CA SER A 513 -16.14 19.26 -53.20
C SER A 513 -17.47 18.99 -52.50
N LEU A 514 -18.33 20.01 -52.38
CA LEU A 514 -19.66 19.87 -51.80
C LEU A 514 -20.57 18.96 -52.64
N ASN A 515 -20.50 19.03 -53.97
CA ASN A 515 -21.24 18.12 -54.85
C ASN A 515 -20.93 16.65 -54.56
N ARG A 516 -19.65 16.34 -54.39
CA ARG A 516 -19.20 14.99 -54.05
C ARG A 516 -19.67 14.58 -52.66
N VAL A 517 -19.62 15.50 -51.70
CA VAL A 517 -20.08 15.26 -50.32
C VAL A 517 -21.57 14.96 -50.27
N VAL A 518 -22.40 15.79 -50.92
CA VAL A 518 -23.86 15.59 -51.00
C VAL A 518 -24.18 14.26 -51.64
N SER A 519 -23.56 13.94 -52.79
CA SER A 519 -23.79 12.68 -53.49
C SER A 519 -23.39 11.45 -52.65
N GLN A 520 -22.27 11.51 -51.93
CA GLN A 520 -21.84 10.42 -51.05
C GLN A 520 -22.77 10.25 -49.84
N THR A 521 -23.22 11.37 -49.27
CA THR A 521 -24.11 11.37 -48.10
C THR A 521 -25.49 10.85 -48.46
N ARG A 522 -26.03 11.19 -49.64
CA ARG A 522 -27.27 10.60 -50.17
C ARG A 522 -27.25 9.08 -50.20
N ARG A 523 -26.19 8.50 -50.77
CA ARG A 523 -26.06 7.03 -50.84
C ARG A 523 -26.07 6.39 -49.46
N LEU A 524 -25.40 7.01 -48.49
CA LEU A 524 -25.41 6.54 -47.11
C LEU A 524 -26.80 6.68 -46.45
N LEU A 525 -27.52 7.77 -46.73
CA LEU A 525 -28.87 7.99 -46.24
C LEU A 525 -29.86 6.97 -46.84
N ASP A 526 -29.73 6.68 -48.13
CA ASP A 526 -30.52 5.65 -48.82
C ASP A 526 -30.27 4.26 -48.22
N GLU A 527 -29.01 3.92 -47.89
CA GLU A 527 -28.64 2.65 -47.25
C GLU A 527 -29.24 2.47 -45.86
N VAL A 528 -29.36 3.55 -45.08
CA VAL A 528 -30.00 3.51 -43.75
C VAL A 528 -31.51 3.79 -43.80
N GLY A 529 -32.08 3.97 -44.99
CA GLY A 529 -33.51 4.21 -45.20
C GLY A 529 -34.02 5.55 -44.69
N HIS A 530 -33.20 6.61 -44.71
CA HIS A 530 -33.57 7.94 -44.23
C HIS A 530 -33.76 8.94 -45.38
N THR A 531 -34.94 9.56 -45.44
CA THR A 531 -35.25 10.63 -46.41
C THR A 531 -35.21 11.99 -45.74
N ILE A 532 -34.52 12.96 -46.36
CA ILE A 532 -34.49 14.35 -45.90
C ILE A 532 -35.78 15.05 -46.35
N GLU A 533 -36.61 15.44 -45.38
CA GLU A 533 -37.81 16.23 -45.65
C GLU A 533 -37.45 17.68 -46.03
N PRO A 534 -38.05 18.26 -47.10
CA PRO A 534 -37.84 19.65 -47.46
C PRO A 534 -38.45 20.60 -46.41
N ALA A 535 -37.81 21.75 -46.19
CA ALA A 535 -38.38 22.81 -45.37
C ALA A 535 -39.33 23.67 -46.22
N ASP A 536 -40.34 24.24 -45.57
CA ASP A 536 -41.31 25.14 -46.23
C ASP A 536 -40.67 26.44 -46.71
N THR A 537 -39.53 26.83 -46.12
CA THR A 537 -38.83 28.07 -46.44
C THR A 537 -37.53 27.78 -47.19
N ARG A 538 -37.41 28.32 -48.39
CA ARG A 538 -36.16 28.33 -49.15
C ARG A 538 -35.25 29.45 -48.64
N LEU A 539 -33.98 29.11 -48.41
CA LEU A 539 -32.94 30.08 -48.07
C LEU A 539 -32.08 30.37 -49.31
N ALA A 540 -31.74 31.64 -49.57
CA ALA A 540 -30.92 32.05 -50.72
C ALA A 540 -29.52 32.49 -50.29
N THR A 541 -29.38 33.07 -49.10
CA THR A 541 -28.16 33.71 -48.61
C THR A 541 -27.77 33.19 -47.22
N LEU A 542 -26.55 33.51 -46.78
CA LEU A 542 -26.11 33.20 -45.41
C LEU A 542 -26.91 34.02 -44.37
N ASP A 543 -27.28 35.25 -44.72
CA ASP A 543 -28.10 36.11 -43.86
C ASP A 543 -29.50 35.50 -43.62
N ASP A 544 -30.08 34.82 -44.62
CA ASP A 544 -31.35 34.10 -44.44
C ASP A 544 -31.21 32.97 -43.42
N LEU A 545 -30.09 32.26 -43.43
CA LEU A 545 -29.79 31.18 -42.48
C LEU A 545 -29.56 31.74 -41.07
N LEU A 546 -28.83 32.85 -40.93
CA LEU A 546 -28.63 33.53 -39.65
C LEU A 546 -29.95 34.11 -39.10
N GLY A 547 -30.81 34.65 -39.97
CA GLY A 547 -32.14 35.13 -39.61
C GLY A 547 -33.08 34.00 -39.20
N LEU A 548 -32.99 32.83 -39.82
CA LEU A 548 -33.68 31.62 -39.35
C LEU A 548 -33.17 31.19 -37.97
N ALA A 549 -31.85 31.19 -37.77
CA ALA A 549 -31.24 30.82 -36.49
C ALA A 549 -31.69 31.75 -35.35
N ALA A 550 -31.68 33.07 -35.58
CA ALA A 550 -32.10 34.07 -34.62
C ALA A 550 -33.58 33.94 -34.23
N ARG A 551 -34.48 33.61 -35.18
CA ARG A 551 -35.91 33.37 -34.91
C ARG A 551 -36.14 32.20 -33.95
N HIS A 552 -35.20 31.27 -33.86
CA HIS A 552 -35.26 30.12 -32.96
C HIS A 552 -34.33 30.26 -31.75
N GLY A 553 -33.82 31.46 -31.46
CA GLY A 553 -32.97 31.72 -30.29
C GLY A 553 -31.57 31.09 -30.37
N ILE A 554 -31.14 30.69 -31.57
CA ILE A 554 -29.83 30.09 -31.80
C ILE A 554 -28.80 31.22 -31.94
N THR A 555 -27.65 31.10 -31.27
CA THR A 555 -26.56 32.09 -31.33
C THR A 555 -25.37 31.53 -32.12
N PRO A 556 -25.19 31.91 -33.41
CA PRO A 556 -24.03 31.53 -34.21
C PRO A 556 -22.74 32.21 -33.68
N PRO A 557 -21.54 31.67 -33.98
CA PRO A 557 -20.27 32.31 -33.61
C PRO A 557 -20.06 33.65 -34.33
N ALA A 558 -19.36 34.58 -33.68
CA ALA A 558 -19.17 35.96 -34.14
C ALA A 558 -18.38 36.11 -35.45
N GLU A 559 -17.56 35.11 -35.83
CA GLU A 559 -16.84 35.08 -37.09
C GLU A 559 -17.05 33.73 -37.80
N ILE A 560 -17.77 33.74 -38.92
CA ILE A 560 -17.78 32.62 -39.87
C ILE A 560 -16.56 32.80 -40.76
N LYS A 561 -15.44 32.14 -40.42
CA LYS A 561 -14.22 32.18 -41.24
C LYS A 561 -14.48 31.59 -42.62
N THR A 562 -14.64 32.45 -43.62
CA THR A 562 -14.64 32.06 -45.04
C THR A 562 -13.22 31.71 -45.45
N ALA A 563 -13.00 30.48 -45.95
CA ALA A 563 -11.70 30.09 -46.49
C ALA A 563 -11.31 31.05 -47.64
N SER A 564 -10.14 31.67 -47.51
CA SER A 564 -9.50 32.46 -48.57
C SER A 564 -8.89 31.55 -49.64
#